data_AF-A0A7S2MEJ3-F1
#
_entry.id   AF-A0A7S2MEJ3-F1
#
_cell.length_a   1.000
_cell.length_b   1.000
_cell.length_c   1.000
_cell.angle_alpha   90.00
_cell.angle_beta   90.00
_cell.angle_gamma   90.00
#
_symmetry.space_group_name_H-M   'P 1'
#
loop_
_entity.id
_entity.type
_entity.pdbx_description
1 polymer ?
#
loop_
_entity_poly.entity_id
_entity_poly.type
_entity_poly.pdbx_seq_one_letter_code
_entity_poly.pdbx_strand_id
1 'polypeptide(L)'
;QEHTEEGYVWNQSDEDLEVRVPVSPEMGPAGIHVKFGRQKLSIGINEAGSGATSKTVIVEGELCGAVDLDGCTWSLEGKGDKRTLVVSLEKVSPTHWGFLAQ
;
A
#
# COMPACT_ATOMS: atom_id res chain seq x y z
N GLN A 1 15.81 0.04 -0.12
CA GLN A 1 15.89 0.08 -1.59
C GLN A 1 14.52 0.47 -2.14
N GLU A 2 14.44 1.30 -3.20
CA GLU A 2 13.18 1.68 -3.87
C GLU A 2 12.92 0.77 -5.08
N HIS A 3 11.66 0.37 -5.26
CA HIS A 3 11.17 -0.49 -6.32
C HIS A 3 9.90 0.11 -6.92
N THR A 4 9.84 0.20 -8.25
CA THR A 4 8.71 0.77 -8.98
C THR A 4 7.95 -0.32 -9.70
N GLU A 5 6.66 -0.43 -9.41
CA GLU A 5 5.73 -1.36 -10.03
C GLU A 5 4.64 -0.58 -10.77
N GLU A 6 3.78 -1.27 -11.51
CA GLU A 6 2.67 -0.61 -12.20
C GLU A 6 1.66 -0.05 -11.17
N GLY A 7 1.59 1.28 -11.07
CA GLY A 7 0.63 1.97 -10.22
C GLY A 7 1.07 2.23 -8.77
N TYR A 8 2.25 1.78 -8.35
CA TYR A 8 2.79 2.08 -7.02
C TYR A 8 4.31 1.99 -6.95
N VAL A 9 4.89 2.64 -5.95
CA VAL A 9 6.30 2.54 -5.60
C VAL A 9 6.39 2.00 -4.20
N TRP A 10 7.31 1.09 -3.93
CA TRP A 10 7.55 0.63 -2.57
C TRP A 10 9.03 0.66 -2.24
N ASN A 11 9.34 0.90 -0.98
CA ASN A 11 10.70 0.90 -0.48
C ASN A 11 10.77 0.20 0.86
N GLN A 12 11.96 -0.26 1.23
CA GLN A 12 12.17 -0.96 2.50
C GLN A 12 13.50 -0.61 3.16
N SER A 13 13.50 -0.72 4.49
CA SER A 13 14.66 -0.91 5.36
C SER A 13 14.72 -2.38 5.81
N ASP A 14 15.65 -2.73 6.72
CA ASP A 14 15.66 -4.06 7.32
C ASP A 14 14.42 -4.32 8.19
N GLU A 15 13.87 -3.27 8.79
CA GLU A 15 12.78 -3.33 9.79
C GLU A 15 11.41 -2.98 9.21
N ASP A 16 11.36 -2.11 8.20
CA ASP A 16 10.10 -1.54 7.70
C ASP A 16 9.99 -1.61 6.19
N LEU A 17 8.75 -1.50 5.71
CA LEU A 17 8.41 -1.33 4.31
C LEU A 17 7.36 -0.23 4.16
N GLU A 18 7.54 0.61 3.16
CA GLU A 18 6.60 1.67 2.82
C GLU A 18 6.16 1.56 1.36
N VAL A 19 4.85 1.48 1.13
CA VAL A 19 4.21 1.46 -0.19
C VAL A 19 3.53 2.80 -0.43
N ARG A 20 3.80 3.41 -1.58
CA ARG A 20 3.26 4.71 -2.01
C ARG A 20 2.47 4.52 -3.29
N VAL A 21 1.17 4.76 -3.23
CA VAL A 21 0.24 4.68 -4.36
C VAL A 21 -0.23 6.09 -4.68
N PRO A 22 0.12 6.67 -5.84
CA PRO A 22 -0.47 7.94 -6.28
C PRO A 22 -1.97 7.73 -6.50
N VAL A 23 -2.80 8.66 -6.01
CA VAL A 23 -4.26 8.59 -6.12
C VAL A 23 -4.83 9.90 -6.63
N SER A 24 -6.08 9.87 -7.11
CA SER A 24 -6.78 11.07 -7.54
C SER A 24 -6.82 12.17 -6.47
N PRO A 25 -6.82 13.46 -6.86
CA PRO A 25 -6.79 14.60 -5.94
C PRO A 25 -7.99 14.66 -4.98
N GLU A 26 -9.13 14.17 -5.45
CA GLU A 26 -10.39 14.07 -4.71
C GLU A 26 -10.48 12.80 -3.86
N MET A 27 -9.43 11.97 -3.83
CA MET A 27 -9.45 10.70 -3.12
C MET A 27 -9.53 10.91 -1.61
N GLY A 28 -10.71 10.60 -1.08
CA GLY A 28 -10.99 10.50 0.34
C GLY A 28 -10.69 9.11 0.91
N PRO A 29 -10.62 9.00 2.25
CA PRO A 29 -10.35 7.74 2.94
C PRO A 29 -11.41 6.66 2.65
N ALA A 30 -12.66 7.04 2.35
CA ALA A 30 -13.73 6.11 2.01
C ALA A 30 -13.48 5.32 0.69
N GLY A 31 -12.62 5.84 -0.19
CA GLY A 31 -12.20 5.15 -1.39
C GLY A 31 -11.07 4.15 -1.16
N ILE A 32 -10.41 4.19 -0.01
CA ILE A 32 -9.23 3.38 0.29
C ILE A 32 -9.62 2.12 1.04
N HIS A 33 -9.13 0.99 0.55
CA HIS A 33 -9.33 -0.32 1.16
C HIS A 33 -7.97 -0.98 1.36
N VAL A 34 -7.43 -0.90 2.57
CA VAL A 34 -6.21 -1.59 2.97
C VAL A 34 -6.57 -2.68 3.97
N LYS A 35 -6.11 -3.91 3.72
CA LYS A 35 -6.20 -5.02 4.66
C LYS A 35 -4.82 -5.59 4.90
N PHE A 36 -4.42 -5.57 6.17
CA PHE A 36 -3.21 -6.21 6.65
C PHE A 36 -3.52 -7.62 7.14
N GLY A 37 -2.70 -8.58 6.72
CA GLY A 37 -2.63 -9.91 7.28
C GLY A 37 -1.17 -10.23 7.60
N ARG A 38 -0.95 -11.16 8.53
CA ARG A 38 0.40 -11.45 9.05
C ARG A 38 1.44 -11.70 7.96
N GLN A 39 1.04 -12.27 6.82
CA GLN A 39 1.87 -12.42 5.62
C GLN A 39 1.05 -12.07 4.37
N LYS A 40 0.07 -11.18 4.47
CA LYS A 40 -0.81 -10.84 3.33
C LYS A 40 -1.08 -9.35 3.30
N LEU A 41 -1.17 -8.81 2.10
CA LEU A 41 -1.53 -7.41 1.88
C LEU A 41 -2.54 -7.31 0.75
N SER A 42 -3.62 -6.58 0.99
CA SER A 42 -4.57 -6.18 -0.05
C SER A 42 -4.75 -4.67 0.02
N ILE A 43 -4.40 -3.99 -1.06
CA ILE A 43 -4.60 -2.56 -1.28
C ILE A 43 -5.51 -2.41 -2.49
N GLY A 44 -6.66 -1.77 -2.28
CA GLY A 44 -7.53 -1.36 -3.38
C GLY A 44 -8.02 0.07 -3.21
N ILE A 45 -8.27 0.71 -4.34
CA ILE A 45 -8.77 2.08 -4.41
C ILE A 45 -10.06 2.12 -5.24
N ASN A 46 -11.00 2.95 -4.84
CA ASN A 46 -12.23 3.23 -5.56
C ASN A 46 -12.21 4.69 -6.02
N GLU A 47 -11.92 4.94 -7.29
CA GLU A 47 -11.91 6.32 -7.79
C GLU A 47 -13.34 6.83 -8.03
N ALA A 48 -13.72 7.85 -7.27
CA ALA A 48 -15.02 8.51 -7.37
C ALA A 48 -15.04 9.44 -8.60
N GLY A 49 -15.13 8.89 -9.81
CA GLY A 49 -15.12 9.73 -11.02
C GLY A 49 -15.48 8.99 -12.30
N SER A 50 -15.14 7.70 -12.37
CA SER A 50 -15.74 6.80 -13.36
C SER A 50 -17.03 6.27 -12.76
N GLY A 51 -18.18 6.38 -13.43
CA GLY A 51 -19.46 5.84 -12.97
C GLY A 51 -19.52 4.31 -12.76
N ALA A 52 -18.36 3.67 -12.61
CA ALA A 52 -18.15 2.30 -12.18
C ALA A 52 -17.66 2.31 -10.72
N THR A 53 -18.45 1.73 -9.82
CA THR A 53 -18.10 1.39 -8.44
C THR A 53 -17.08 0.24 -8.38
N SER A 54 -16.10 0.24 -9.28
CA SER A 54 -15.15 -0.86 -9.44
C SER A 54 -13.91 -0.60 -8.61
N LYS A 55 -13.65 -1.50 -7.66
CA LYS A 55 -12.42 -1.53 -6.87
C LYS A 55 -11.25 -1.86 -7.79
N THR A 56 -10.33 -0.91 -7.96
CA THR A 56 -9.03 -1.16 -8.59
C THR A 56 -8.14 -1.80 -7.55
N VAL A 57 -7.74 -3.04 -7.79
CA VAL A 57 -6.76 -3.75 -6.95
C VAL A 57 -5.36 -3.29 -7.37
N ILE A 58 -4.62 -2.71 -6.42
CA ILE A 58 -3.26 -2.21 -6.64
C ILE A 58 -2.24 -3.24 -6.17
N VAL A 59 -2.47 -3.82 -4.99
CA VAL A 59 -1.66 -4.90 -4.42
C VAL A 59 -2.62 -5.95 -3.88
N GLU A 60 -2.40 -7.21 -4.23
CA GLU A 60 -3.08 -8.33 -3.60
C GLU A 60 -2.19 -9.55 -3.67
N GLY A 61 -1.83 -10.10 -2.51
CA GLY A 61 -0.99 -11.29 -2.48
C GLY A 61 -0.43 -11.64 -1.10
N GLU A 62 0.38 -12.67 -1.09
CA GLU A 62 1.20 -13.11 0.03
C GLU A 62 2.51 -12.32 0.07
N LEU A 63 2.83 -11.77 1.24
CA LEU A 63 4.03 -10.98 1.49
C LEU A 63 5.27 -11.87 1.53
N CYS A 64 6.43 -11.31 1.18
CA CYS A 64 7.71 -12.04 1.25
C CYS A 64 8.08 -12.48 2.69
N GLY A 65 7.50 -11.84 3.71
CA GLY A 65 7.73 -12.18 5.11
C GLY A 65 6.57 -11.77 6.03
N ALA A 66 6.74 -12.04 7.32
CA ALA A 66 5.74 -11.70 8.32
C ALA A 66 5.84 -10.24 8.77
N VAL A 67 4.69 -9.61 8.96
CA VAL A 67 4.55 -8.24 9.46
C VAL A 67 3.86 -8.22 10.82
N ASP A 68 4.22 -7.26 11.66
CA ASP A 68 3.49 -6.96 12.88
C ASP A 68 2.25 -6.14 12.54
N LEU A 69 1.07 -6.70 12.86
CA LEU A 69 -0.20 -6.09 12.50
C LEU A 69 -0.50 -4.83 13.31
N ASP A 70 0.02 -4.74 14.53
CA ASP A 70 -0.14 -3.57 15.39
C ASP A 70 0.74 -2.40 14.90
N GLY A 71 1.85 -2.69 14.22
CA GLY A 71 2.74 -1.71 13.58
C GLY A 71 2.35 -1.30 12.16
N CYS A 72 1.44 -2.03 11.52
CA CYS A 72 0.98 -1.71 10.17
C CYS A 72 -0.01 -0.54 10.18
N THR A 73 0.22 0.46 9.33
CA THR A 73 -0.64 1.64 9.22
C THR A 73 -0.79 2.10 7.77
N TRP A 74 -1.80 2.92 7.51
CA TRP A 74 -1.93 3.62 6.25
C TRP A 74 -2.43 5.05 6.46
N SER A 75 -2.03 5.94 5.57
CA SER A 75 -2.42 7.35 5.59
C SER A 75 -2.60 7.87 4.16
N LEU A 76 -3.44 8.89 4.02
CA LEU A 76 -3.50 9.67 2.78
C LEU A 76 -2.74 10.97 2.99
N GLU A 77 -1.62 11.09 2.30
CA GLU A 77 -0.74 12.24 2.37
C GLU A 77 -0.85 13.13 1.13
N GLY A 78 -0.35 14.36 1.25
CA GLY A 78 -0.42 15.34 0.18
C GLY A 78 -1.82 15.88 -0.10
N LYS A 79 -1.91 16.72 -1.13
CA LYS A 79 -3.11 17.45 -1.56
C LYS A 79 -3.09 17.62 -3.07
N GLY A 80 -4.26 17.71 -3.71
CA GLY A 80 -4.37 17.89 -5.15
C GLY A 80 -3.63 16.78 -5.90
N ASP A 81 -2.90 17.13 -6.95
CA ASP A 81 -2.19 16.16 -7.83
C ASP A 81 -1.04 15.40 -7.13
N LYS A 82 -0.72 15.75 -5.88
CA LYS A 82 0.28 15.06 -5.05
C LYS A 82 -0.36 14.19 -3.97
N ARG A 83 -1.64 13.84 -4.11
CA ARG A 83 -2.34 12.98 -3.17
C ARG A 83 -1.79 11.56 -3.31
N THR A 84 -1.31 10.99 -2.21
CA THR A 84 -0.66 9.68 -2.18
C THR A 84 -1.17 8.87 -1.01
N LEU A 85 -1.57 7.63 -1.26
CA LEU A 85 -1.77 6.63 -0.20
C LEU A 85 -0.41 6.09 0.20
N VAL A 86 -0.07 6.24 1.48
CA VAL A 86 1.14 5.68 2.09
C VAL A 86 0.71 4.53 2.99
N VAL A 87 1.29 3.35 2.78
CA VAL A 87 1.05 2.15 3.57
C VAL A 87 2.37 1.71 4.17
N SER A 88 2.44 1.68 5.50
CA SER A 88 3.63 1.29 6.24
C SER A 88 3.41 -0.09 6.87
N LEU A 89 4.42 -0.95 6.75
CA LEU A 89 4.44 -2.31 7.29
C LEU A 89 5.69 -2.45 8.17
N GLU A 90 5.50 -2.88 9.41
CA GLU A 90 6.59 -3.26 10.31
C GLU A 90 6.87 -4.75 10.17
N LYS A 91 8.13 -5.15 9.94
CA LYS A 91 8.52 -6.55 9.80
C LYS A 91 8.71 -7.17 11.18
N VAL A 92 8.25 -8.41 11.35
CA VAL A 92 8.48 -9.17 12.61
C VAL A 92 9.96 -9.50 12.81
N SER A 93 10.70 -9.65 11.71
CA SER A 93 12.13 -9.98 11.74
C SER A 93 12.88 -9.13 10.73
N PRO A 94 14.07 -8.63 11.08
CA PRO A 94 14.89 -7.86 10.15
C PRO A 94 15.28 -8.73 8.96
N THR A 95 14.77 -8.43 7.78
CA THR A 95 14.97 -9.24 6.57
C THR A 95 14.77 -8.40 5.32
N HIS A 96 15.66 -8.56 4.35
CA HIS A 96 15.53 -7.94 3.03
C HIS A 96 14.55 -8.71 2.16
N TRP A 97 13.51 -8.05 1.65
CA TRP A 97 12.48 -8.66 0.81
C TRP A 97 12.81 -8.51 -0.67
N GLY A 98 12.70 -9.58 -1.46
CA GLY A 98 12.94 -9.51 -2.91
C GLY A 98 11.76 -8.95 -3.71
N PHE A 99 10.56 -9.01 -3.13
CA PHE A 99 9.29 -8.56 -3.71
C PHE A 99 8.33 -8.13 -2.58
N LEU A 100 7.30 -7.36 -2.94
CA LEU A 100 6.27 -6.92 -1.98
C LEU A 100 5.24 -8.03 -1.73
N ALA A 101 4.50 -8.44 -2.75
CA ALA A 101 3.42 -9.43 -2.66
C ALA A 101 3.29 -10.24 -3.97
N GLN A 102 2.89 -11.53 -3.88
CA GLN A 102 2.64 -12.44 -5.01
C GLN A 102 1.37 -13.27 -4.85
#